data_AF-D9PM16-F1
#
_entry.id   AF-D9PM16-F1
#
_cell.length_a   1.000
_cell.length_b   1.000
_cell.length_c   1.000
_cell.angle_alpha   90.00
_cell.angle_beta   90.00
_cell.angle_gamma   90.00
#
_symmetry.space_group_name_H-M   'P 1'
#
loop_
_entity.id
_entity.type
_entity.pdbx_description
1 polymer ?
#
loop_
_entity_poly.entity_id
_entity_poly.type
_entity_poly.pdbx_seq_one_letter_code
_entity_poly.pdbx_strand_id
1 'polypeptide(L)'
;MVRRDVLEDSGGFEVDMRICEDLDLWARLLLSGSAAFVPDVLTCILIRPNERVRYFENIIARDILYSRVFKRDPSLAQDFKRFLYTDLIDLYYRHATVNSEPDETKVTLKAMRDLGSLGLGEMRQK
;
A
#
# COMPACT_ATOMS: atom_id res chain seq x y z
N MET A 1 9.25 15.78 -5.95
CA MET A 1 8.58 16.97 -6.53
C MET A 1 8.08 16.62 -7.92
N VAL A 2 7.03 17.27 -8.40
CA VAL A 2 6.46 17.06 -9.73
C VAL A 2 6.24 18.42 -10.42
N ARG A 3 6.43 18.48 -11.75
CA ARG A 3 6.10 19.69 -12.51
C ARG A 3 4.58 19.85 -12.59
N ARG A 4 4.10 21.10 -12.67
CA ARG A 4 2.66 21.39 -12.70
C ARG A 4 1.96 20.76 -13.89
N ASP A 5 2.51 20.93 -15.08
CA ASP A 5 1.96 20.38 -16.32
C ASP A 5 1.81 18.85 -16.24
N VAL A 6 2.85 18.16 -15.76
CA VAL A 6 2.79 16.71 -15.56
C VAL A 6 1.72 16.31 -14.53
N LEU A 7 1.52 17.10 -13.47
CA LEU A 7 0.47 16.85 -12.48
C LEU A 7 -0.93 17.06 -13.07
N GLU A 8 -1.12 18.12 -13.85
CA GLU A 8 -2.38 18.42 -14.55
C GLU A 8 -2.73 17.31 -15.55
N ASP A 9 -1.76 16.87 -16.36
CA ASP A 9 -1.91 15.78 -17.32
C ASP A 9 -2.24 14.44 -16.64
N SER A 10 -1.76 14.23 -15.40
CA SER A 10 -2.08 13.01 -14.63
C SER A 10 -3.51 12.99 -14.08
N GLY A 11 -4.22 14.13 -14.07
CA GLY A 11 -5.56 14.27 -13.51
C GLY A 11 -5.61 14.60 -12.01
N GLY A 12 -4.47 14.86 -11.37
CA GLY A 12 -4.42 15.26 -9.95
C GLY A 12 -4.81 14.14 -8.97
N PHE A 13 -5.30 14.52 -7.77
CA PHE A 13 -5.72 13.56 -6.74
C PHE A 13 -7.13 13.01 -7.01
N GLU A 14 -7.32 11.72 -6.72
CA GLU A 14 -8.64 11.09 -6.80
C GLU A 14 -9.47 11.50 -5.57
N VAL A 15 -10.56 12.21 -5.81
CA VAL A 15 -11.37 12.84 -4.74
C VAL A 15 -12.10 11.82 -3.87
N ASP A 16 -12.40 10.65 -4.42
CA ASP A 16 -13.07 9.56 -3.71
C ASP A 16 -12.10 8.69 -2.90
N MET A 17 -10.79 8.92 -3.03
CA MET A 17 -9.74 8.17 -2.32
C MET A 17 -9.29 8.94 -1.09
N ARG A 18 -9.56 8.38 0.10
CA ARG A 18 -9.20 9.00 1.40
C ARG A 18 -7.91 8.47 2.02
N ILE A 19 -7.45 7.31 1.55
CA ILE A 19 -6.25 6.64 2.05
C ILE A 19 -5.48 6.19 0.81
N CYS A 20 -4.17 6.40 0.81
CA CYS A 20 -3.26 6.07 -0.29
C CYS A 20 -3.49 6.90 -1.57
N GLU A 21 -4.13 8.06 -1.48
CA GLU A 21 -4.34 8.98 -2.60
C GLU A 21 -3.02 9.50 -3.19
N ASP A 22 -2.02 9.70 -2.33
CA ASP A 22 -0.66 10.05 -2.71
C ASP A 22 0.03 8.94 -3.51
N LEU A 23 -0.10 7.70 -3.06
CA LEU A 23 0.46 6.53 -3.73
C LEU A 23 -0.21 6.25 -5.07
N ASP A 24 -1.54 6.43 -5.17
CA ASP A 24 -2.25 6.33 -6.45
C ASP A 24 -1.76 7.37 -7.45
N LEU A 25 -1.60 8.63 -7.00
CA LEU A 25 -1.05 9.69 -7.83
C LEU A 25 0.37 9.37 -8.29
N TRP A 26 1.26 8.95 -7.38
CA TRP A 26 2.62 8.58 -7.73
C TRP A 26 2.67 7.41 -8.70
N ALA A 27 1.82 6.40 -8.54
CA ALA A 27 1.74 5.28 -9.49
C ALA A 27 1.35 5.76 -10.89
N ARG A 28 0.37 6.67 -11.02
CA ARG A 28 -0.01 7.25 -12.32
C ARG A 28 1.12 8.08 -12.94
N LEU A 29 1.79 8.90 -12.14
CA LEU A 29 2.93 9.71 -12.59
C LEU A 29 4.07 8.83 -13.12
N LEU A 30 4.42 7.76 -12.39
CA LEU A 30 5.48 6.81 -12.77
C LEU A 30 5.14 5.99 -14.03
N LEU A 31 3.85 5.74 -14.30
CA LEU A 31 3.42 5.09 -15.54
C LEU A 31 3.45 6.06 -16.74
N SER A 32 3.29 7.36 -16.50
CA SER A 32 3.24 8.38 -17.55
C SER A 32 4.63 8.88 -18.00
N GLY A 33 5.68 8.63 -17.21
CA GLY A 33 7.00 9.18 -17.50
C GLY A 33 8.11 8.64 -16.60
N SER A 34 9.28 9.27 -16.68
CA SER A 34 10.43 8.91 -15.85
C SER A 34 10.46 9.71 -14.55
N ALA A 35 10.98 9.09 -13.50
CA ALA A 35 11.29 9.76 -12.24
C ALA A 35 12.78 9.63 -11.93
N ALA A 36 13.33 10.65 -11.26
CA ALA A 36 14.67 10.63 -10.71
C ALA A 36 14.59 10.51 -9.18
N PHE A 37 15.49 9.72 -8.61
CA PHE A 37 15.63 9.56 -7.16
C PHE A 37 16.79 10.42 -6.66
N VAL A 38 16.56 11.17 -5.58
CA VAL A 38 17.60 11.91 -4.87
C VAL A 38 17.96 11.12 -3.61
N PRO A 39 19.22 10.65 -3.46
CA PRO A 39 19.60 9.78 -2.36
C PRO A 39 19.72 10.50 -1.01
N ASP A 40 19.78 11.83 -1.03
CA ASP A 40 19.88 12.63 0.17
C ASP A 40 18.55 12.71 0.94
N VAL A 41 18.65 12.78 2.27
CA VAL A 41 17.48 12.93 3.15
C VAL A 41 17.00 14.39 3.07
N LEU A 42 15.89 14.63 2.36
CA LEU A 42 15.33 15.97 2.14
C LEU A 42 14.08 16.27 2.98
N THR A 43 13.47 15.25 3.58
CA THR A 43 12.22 15.40 4.34
C THR A 43 12.28 14.62 5.65
N CYS A 44 11.54 15.10 6.64
CA CYS A 44 11.29 14.38 7.88
C CYS A 44 9.79 14.12 8.00
N ILE A 45 9.41 12.92 8.40
CA ILE A 45 8.02 12.56 8.68
C ILE A 45 7.79 12.71 10.18
N LEU A 46 6.88 13.60 10.56
CA LEU A 46 6.47 13.74 11.95
C LEU A 46 5.40 12.69 12.26
N ILE A 47 5.72 11.76 13.14
CA ILE A 47 4.76 10.78 13.67
C ILE A 47 4.13 11.38 14.92
N ARG A 48 2.80 11.49 14.94
CA ARG A 48 2.09 12.02 16.11
C ARG A 48 2.03 10.95 17.19
N PRO A 49 2.44 11.25 18.43
CA PRO A 49 2.31 10.30 19.52
C PRO A 49 0.83 9.97 19.77
N ASN A 50 0.54 8.69 19.98
CA ASN A 50 -0.81 8.15 20.21
C ASN A 50 -1.78 8.21 19.01
N GLU A 51 -1.31 8.58 17.81
CA GLU A 51 -2.13 8.42 16.61
C GLU A 51 -2.31 6.92 16.33
N ARG A 52 -3.54 6.43 16.47
CA ARG A 52 -3.86 5.03 16.24
C ARG A 52 -3.88 4.75 14.75
N VAL A 53 -3.09 3.77 14.33
CA VAL A 53 -3.13 3.27 12.97
C VAL A 53 -4.39 2.43 12.79
N ARG A 54 -5.21 2.77 11.80
CA ARG A 54 -6.41 2.01 11.45
C ARG A 54 -6.02 0.87 10.52
N TYR A 55 -5.43 -0.20 11.04
CA TYR A 55 -4.78 -1.24 10.22
C TYR A 55 -5.71 -1.86 9.18
N PHE A 56 -6.93 -2.22 9.59
CA PHE A 56 -7.90 -2.83 8.68
C PHE A 56 -8.30 -1.90 7.53
N GLU A 57 -8.57 -0.63 7.84
CA GLU A 57 -8.86 0.39 6.82
C GLU A 57 -7.68 0.58 5.86
N ASN A 58 -6.45 0.57 6.37
CA ASN A 58 -5.26 0.68 5.54
C ASN A 58 -5.02 -0.56 4.66
N ILE A 59 -5.28 -1.77 5.16
CA ILE A 59 -5.20 -3.00 4.37
C ILE A 59 -6.21 -2.96 3.22
N ILE A 60 -7.46 -2.59 3.50
CA ILE A 60 -8.50 -2.44 2.46
C ILE A 60 -8.10 -1.36 1.45
N ALA A 61 -7.64 -0.20 1.91
CA ALA A 61 -7.22 0.88 1.02
C ALA A 61 -6.08 0.44 0.09
N ARG A 62 -5.12 -0.33 0.63
CA ARG A 62 -4.00 -0.89 -0.14
C ARG A 62 -4.45 -1.95 -1.14
N ASP A 63 -5.43 -2.79 -0.80
CA ASP A 63 -6.03 -3.74 -1.74
C ASP A 63 -6.70 -3.03 -2.92
N ILE A 64 -7.45 -1.95 -2.64
CA ILE A 64 -8.07 -1.10 -3.68
C ILE A 64 -7.00 -0.44 -4.55
N LEU A 65 -5.96 0.14 -3.94
CA LEU A 65 -4.82 0.74 -4.64
C LEU A 65 -4.17 -0.28 -5.58
N TYR A 66 -3.79 -1.46 -5.07
CA TYR A 66 -3.14 -2.50 -5.84
C TYR A 66 -4.02 -2.96 -7.00
N SER A 67 -5.30 -3.23 -6.74
CA SER A 67 -6.25 -3.60 -7.79
C SER A 67 -6.33 -2.57 -8.92
N ARG A 68 -6.29 -1.27 -8.59
CA ARG A 68 -6.22 -0.20 -9.59
C ARG A 68 -4.91 -0.19 -10.37
N VAL A 69 -3.77 -0.35 -9.68
CA VAL A 69 -2.44 -0.41 -10.31
C VAL A 69 -2.33 -1.59 -11.27
N PHE A 70 -2.68 -2.81 -10.85
CA PHE A 70 -2.65 -4.00 -11.72
C PHE A 70 -3.62 -3.91 -12.90
N LYS A 71 -4.74 -3.18 -12.75
CA LYS A 71 -5.65 -2.92 -13.87
C LYS A 71 -5.05 -1.94 -14.88
N ARG A 72 -4.28 -0.96 -14.43
CA ARG A 72 -3.63 0.06 -15.28
C ARG A 72 -2.38 -0.47 -15.97
N ASP A 73 -1.61 -1.31 -15.28
CA ASP A 73 -0.38 -1.89 -15.80
C ASP A 73 -0.49 -3.43 -15.84
N PRO A 74 -0.94 -3.99 -16.98
CA PRO A 74 -1.04 -5.43 -17.15
C PRO A 74 0.32 -6.13 -17.30
N SER A 75 1.43 -5.38 -17.41
CA SER A 75 2.78 -5.96 -17.48
C SER A 75 3.29 -6.47 -16.13
N LEU A 76 2.65 -6.04 -15.04
CA LEU A 76 3.00 -6.48 -13.70
C LEU A 76 2.66 -7.96 -13.51
N ALA A 77 3.68 -8.77 -13.21
CA ALA A 77 3.54 -10.20 -13.01
C ALA A 77 2.63 -10.52 -11.81
N GLN A 78 1.89 -11.63 -11.89
CA GLN A 78 1.08 -12.12 -10.75
C GLN A 78 1.93 -12.42 -9.51
N ASP A 79 3.17 -12.87 -9.69
CA ASP A 79 4.10 -13.09 -8.58
C ASP A 79 4.47 -11.78 -7.86
N PHE A 80 4.50 -10.66 -8.58
CA PHE A 80 4.71 -9.35 -7.98
C PHE A 80 3.52 -8.92 -7.12
N LYS A 81 2.28 -9.20 -7.58
CA LYS A 81 1.08 -9.02 -6.75
C LYS A 81 1.20 -9.82 -5.46
N ARG A 82 1.53 -11.11 -5.57
CA ARG A 82 1.71 -11.99 -4.41
C ARG A 82 2.74 -11.44 -3.42
N PHE A 83 3.87 -10.95 -3.92
CA PHE A 83 4.91 -10.32 -3.11
C PHE A 83 4.38 -9.09 -2.34
N LEU A 84 3.71 -8.16 -3.03
CA LEU A 84 3.18 -6.93 -2.40
C LEU A 84 2.18 -7.20 -1.28
N TYR A 85 1.26 -8.15 -1.46
CA TYR A 85 0.30 -8.51 -0.41
C TYR A 85 0.98 -9.22 0.76
N THR A 86 1.99 -10.05 0.49
CA THR A 86 2.76 -10.73 1.55
C THR A 86 3.51 -9.70 2.41
N ASP A 87 4.19 -8.76 1.78
CA ASP A 87 4.94 -7.70 2.47
C ASP A 87 4.00 -6.78 3.28
N LEU A 88 2.84 -6.42 2.72
CA LEU A 88 1.82 -5.63 3.41
C LEU A 88 1.31 -6.32 4.68
N ILE A 89 1.02 -7.61 4.57
CA ILE A 89 0.55 -8.43 5.67
C ILE A 89 1.63 -8.54 6.76
N ASP A 90 2.87 -8.84 6.37
CA ASP A 90 3.99 -9.00 7.29
C ASP A 90 4.27 -7.70 8.04
N LEU A 91 4.20 -6.55 7.36
CA LEU A 91 4.32 -5.23 7.96
C LEU A 91 3.31 -5.04 9.09
N TYR A 92 2.02 -5.27 8.82
CA TYR A 92 0.97 -5.05 9.80
C TYR A 92 0.98 -6.08 10.94
N TYR A 93 1.31 -7.34 10.63
CA TYR A 93 1.46 -8.36 11.65
C TYR A 93 2.60 -8.04 12.62
N ARG A 94 3.79 -7.65 12.10
CA ARG A 94 4.92 -7.23 12.94
C ARG A 94 4.57 -6.01 13.79
N HIS A 95 3.87 -5.04 13.22
CA HIS A 95 3.46 -3.85 13.97
C HIS A 95 2.47 -4.18 15.10
N ALA A 96 1.46 -5.01 14.84
CA ALA A 96 0.48 -5.42 15.85
C ALA A 96 1.12 -6.22 16.99
N THR A 97 2.08 -7.09 16.66
CA THR A 97 2.80 -7.92 17.65
C THR A 97 3.78 -7.13 18.50
N VAL A 98 4.57 -6.23 17.90
CA VAL A 98 5.55 -5.41 18.63
C VAL A 98 4.86 -4.44 19.59
N ASN A 99 3.74 -3.84 19.16
CA ASN A 99 3.03 -2.87 19.99
C ASN A 99 2.06 -3.51 21.00
N SER A 100 2.03 -4.84 21.11
CA SER A 100 1.20 -5.58 22.07
C SER A 100 -0.29 -5.18 22.01
N GLU A 101 -0.84 -5.05 20.80
CA GLU A 101 -2.26 -4.75 20.55
C GLU A 101 -3.00 -6.07 20.19
N PRO A 102 -3.41 -6.90 21.17
CA PRO A 102 -3.92 -8.25 20.92
C PRO A 102 -5.21 -8.29 20.08
N ASP A 103 -6.06 -7.26 20.16
CA ASP A 103 -7.26 -7.18 19.34
C ASP A 103 -6.93 -6.86 17.86
N GLU A 104 -5.91 -6.03 17.63
CA GLU A 104 -5.43 -5.70 16.28
C GLU A 104 -4.71 -6.89 15.62
N THR A 105 -4.04 -7.71 16.44
CA THR A 105 -3.46 -8.97 15.97
C THR A 105 -4.55 -9.91 15.44
N LYS A 106 -5.70 -10.03 16.13
CA LYS A 106 -6.83 -10.86 15.66
C LYS A 106 -7.44 -10.31 14.38
N VAL A 107 -7.60 -8.99 14.27
CA VAL A 107 -8.13 -8.33 13.07
C VAL A 107 -7.20 -8.57 11.87
N THR A 108 -5.89 -8.41 12.07
CA THR A 108 -4.88 -8.67 11.04
C THR A 108 -4.90 -10.13 10.60
N LEU A 109 -4.92 -11.08 11.55
CA LEU A 109 -5.00 -12.51 11.23
C LEU A 109 -6.29 -12.90 10.51
N LYS A 110 -7.42 -12.23 10.82
CA LYS A 110 -8.67 -12.41 10.09
C LYS A 110 -8.54 -11.89 8.66
N ALA A 111 -8.04 -10.67 8.47
CA ALA A 111 -7.79 -10.11 7.15
C ALA A 111 -6.84 -10.98 6.32
N MET A 112 -5.79 -11.54 6.94
CA MET A 112 -4.89 -12.51 6.30
C MET A 112 -5.61 -13.77 5.83
N ARG A 113 -6.56 -14.29 6.62
CA ARG A 113 -7.35 -15.47 6.26
C ARG A 113 -8.30 -15.16 5.10
N ASP A 114 -8.96 -14.00 5.15
CA ASP A 114 -9.91 -13.56 4.13
C ASP A 114 -9.17 -13.28 2.81
N LEU A 115 -8.00 -12.65 2.84
CA LEU A 115 -7.11 -12.46 1.69
C LEU A 115 -6.48 -13.79 1.22
N GLY A 116 -6.17 -14.70 2.13
CA GLY A 116 -5.67 -16.04 1.82
C GLY A 116 -6.67 -16.88 1.02
N SER A 117 -7.98 -16.67 1.24
CA SER A 117 -9.06 -17.31 0.48
C SER A 117 -9.13 -16.86 -1.00
N LEU A 118 -8.45 -15.76 -1.35
CA LEU A 118 -8.26 -15.29 -2.73
C LEU A 118 -7.13 -16.03 -3.47
N GLY A 119 -6.60 -17.13 -2.93
CA GLY A 119 -5.55 -17.95 -3.57
C GLY A 119 -4.12 -17.67 -3.10
N LEU A 120 -3.94 -16.97 -1.97
CA LEU A 120 -2.62 -16.66 -1.40
C LEU A 120 -2.20 -17.63 -0.26
N GLY A 121 -3.10 -18.55 0.14
CA GLY A 121 -2.99 -19.37 1.35
C GLY A 121 -1.97 -20.52 1.38
N GLU A 122 -1.39 -20.93 0.25
CA GLU A 122 -0.51 -22.13 0.21
C GLU A 122 0.94 -21.91 0.69
N MET A 123 1.24 -20.76 1.31
CA MET A 123 2.62 -20.25 1.34
C MET A 123 3.35 -20.33 2.69
N ARG A 124 2.88 -21.16 3.65
CA ARG A 124 3.53 -21.30 4.97
C ARG A 124 4.10 -22.70 5.26
N GLN A 125 4.48 -23.45 4.22
CA GLN A 125 5.20 -24.71 4.39
C GLN A 125 6.45 -24.79 3.50
N LYS A 126 7.43 -23.91 3.73
CA LYS A 126 8.85 -24.18 3.42
C LYS A 126 9.72 -23.48 4.45
#